data_AF-A0A439V5F3-F1
#
_entry.id   AF-A0A439V5F3-F1
#
_cell.length_a   1.000
_cell.length_b   1.000
_cell.length_c   1.000
_cell.angle_alpha   90.00
_cell.angle_beta   90.00
_cell.angle_gamma   90.00
#
_symmetry.space_group_name_H-M   'P 1'
#
loop_
_entity.id
_entity.type
_entity.pdbx_description
1 polymer ?
#
loop_
_entity_poly.entity_id
_entity_poly.type
_entity_poly.pdbx_seq_one_letter_code
_entity_poly.pdbx_strand_id
1 'polypeptide(L)'
;MKSVARRVAIAGMMLAGAVHPSNAAELNTMDDVGAAIQACWTPPADAGTASVTLSFSFKRDGSLIGPPRPTAIKVDGDAKAKKSFVDAATAALQNCLPLTFSPKLAQGVAGNVFTLQFASPK
;
A
#
# COMPACT_ATOMS: atom_id res chain seq x y z
N MET A 1 -56.16 -26.78 -21.54
CA MET A 1 -55.86 -25.54 -20.81
C MET A 1 -54.91 -25.86 -19.67
N LYS A 2 -53.75 -25.16 -19.59
CA LYS A 2 -52.79 -25.10 -18.46
C LYS A 2 -51.94 -26.38 -18.26
N SER A 3 -50.61 -26.39 -18.14
CA SER A 3 -49.58 -25.36 -18.10
C SER A 3 -48.19 -25.96 -18.43
N VAL A 4 -47.33 -25.08 -18.94
CA VAL A 4 -45.89 -25.20 -19.23
C VAL A 4 -45.05 -25.68 -18.05
N ALA A 5 -43.97 -26.44 -18.32
CA ALA A 5 -42.77 -26.44 -17.49
C ALA A 5 -41.50 -26.60 -18.36
N ARG A 6 -40.99 -25.45 -18.82
CA ARG A 6 -39.64 -25.26 -19.37
C ARG A 6 -38.60 -25.66 -18.31
N ARG A 7 -37.71 -26.60 -18.63
CA ARG A 7 -36.45 -26.77 -17.89
C ARG A 7 -35.36 -26.03 -18.64
N VAL A 8 -35.03 -24.83 -18.16
CA VAL A 8 -33.88 -24.04 -18.61
C VAL A 8 -32.64 -24.62 -17.95
N ALA A 9 -31.74 -25.19 -18.74
CA ALA A 9 -30.41 -25.58 -18.28
C ALA A 9 -29.54 -24.31 -18.19
N ILE A 10 -29.19 -23.92 -16.97
CA ILE A 10 -28.25 -22.83 -16.70
C ILE A 10 -26.84 -23.41 -16.89
N ALA A 11 -26.22 -23.15 -18.04
CA ALA A 11 -24.80 -23.41 -18.26
C ALA A 11 -23.99 -22.37 -17.46
N GLY A 12 -23.27 -22.83 -16.43
CA GLY A 12 -22.39 -22.00 -15.62
C GLY A 12 -21.22 -21.48 -16.44
N MET A 13 -21.21 -20.18 -16.71
CA MET A 13 -20.06 -19.45 -17.25
C MET A 13 -19.04 -19.27 -16.12
N MET A 14 -18.07 -20.18 -16.02
CA MET A 14 -16.90 -20.01 -15.16
C MET A 14 -16.08 -18.84 -15.72
N LEU A 15 -16.20 -17.65 -15.12
CA LEU A 15 -15.33 -16.52 -15.39
C LEU A 15 -13.93 -16.89 -14.87
N ALA A 16 -13.06 -17.32 -15.76
CA ALA A 16 -11.62 -17.38 -15.50
C ALA A 16 -11.15 -15.95 -15.24
N GLY A 17 -11.04 -15.59 -13.96
CA GLY A 17 -10.35 -14.38 -13.56
C GLY A 17 -8.92 -14.47 -14.07
N ALA A 18 -8.56 -13.61 -15.02
CA ALA A 18 -7.16 -13.36 -15.33
C ALA A 18 -6.50 -12.82 -14.06
N VAL A 19 -5.86 -13.70 -13.30
CA VAL A 19 -4.78 -13.30 -12.40
C VAL A 19 -3.68 -12.78 -13.29
N HIS A 20 -3.76 -11.49 -13.64
CA HIS A 20 -2.58 -10.80 -14.11
C HIS A 20 -1.58 -10.92 -12.96
N PRO A 21 -0.42 -11.58 -13.14
CA PRO A 21 0.68 -11.27 -12.26
C PRO A 21 0.90 -9.78 -12.47
N SER A 22 0.52 -8.97 -11.49
CA SER A 22 1.07 -7.63 -11.35
C SER A 22 2.55 -7.87 -11.22
N ASN A 23 3.26 -7.88 -12.35
CA ASN A 23 4.69 -7.70 -12.40
C ASN A 23 4.86 -6.29 -11.85
N ALA A 24 4.90 -6.16 -10.52
CA ALA A 24 5.33 -4.95 -9.87
C ALA A 24 6.66 -4.63 -10.53
N ALA A 25 6.67 -3.56 -11.34
CA ALA A 25 7.82 -3.22 -12.14
C ALA A 25 9.03 -3.16 -11.21
N GLU A 26 10.12 -3.81 -11.63
CA GLU A 26 11.34 -3.83 -10.83
C GLU A 26 11.80 -2.38 -10.58
N LEU A 27 11.95 -2.03 -9.30
CA LEU A 27 12.33 -0.69 -8.87
C LEU A 27 13.84 -0.56 -8.92
N ASN A 28 14.32 0.48 -9.59
CA ASN A 28 15.75 0.66 -9.88
C ASN A 28 16.40 1.72 -8.99
N THR A 29 15.61 2.66 -8.47
CA THR A 29 16.07 3.78 -7.66
C THR A 29 15.21 3.96 -6.41
N MET A 30 15.73 4.70 -5.42
CA MET A 30 14.92 5.06 -4.23
C MET A 30 13.79 6.03 -4.55
N ASP A 31 13.89 6.79 -5.64
CA ASP A 31 12.80 7.64 -6.12
C ASP A 31 11.63 6.77 -6.62
N ASP A 32 11.92 5.69 -7.36
CA ASP A 32 10.90 4.70 -7.77
C ASP A 32 10.23 4.06 -6.55
N VAL A 33 11.01 3.75 -5.51
CA VAL A 33 10.50 3.21 -4.22
C VAL A 33 9.56 4.20 -3.54
N GLY A 34 9.97 5.46 -3.43
CA GLY A 34 9.13 6.50 -2.85
C GLY A 34 7.82 6.67 -3.62
N ALA A 35 7.89 6.71 -4.96
CA ALA A 35 6.72 6.81 -5.83
C ALA A 35 5.79 5.60 -5.71
N ALA A 36 6.35 4.38 -5.67
CA ALA A 36 5.56 3.15 -5.49
C ALA A 36 4.80 3.15 -4.15
N ILE A 37 5.46 3.54 -3.06
CA ILE A 37 4.82 3.62 -1.74
C ILE A 37 3.75 4.71 -1.70
N GLN A 38 4.03 5.87 -2.32
CA GLN A 38 3.05 6.95 -2.42
C GLN A 38 1.84 6.57 -3.28
N ALA A 39 2.00 5.74 -4.30
CA ALA A 39 0.89 5.22 -5.09
C ALA A 39 -0.04 4.29 -4.28
N CYS A 40 0.47 3.64 -3.23
CA CYS A 40 -0.31 2.85 -2.28
C CYS A 40 -1.03 3.71 -1.22
N TRP A 41 -0.74 5.01 -1.13
CA TRP A 41 -1.30 5.89 -0.12
C TRP A 41 -2.67 6.43 -0.55
N THR A 42 -3.69 6.06 0.21
CA THR A 42 -5.01 6.70 0.16
C THR A 42 -5.24 7.45 1.46
N PRO A 43 -5.24 8.80 1.45
CA PRO A 43 -5.46 9.59 2.65
C PRO A 43 -6.87 9.35 3.20
N PRO A 44 -7.05 9.30 4.54
CA PRO A 44 -8.37 9.26 5.14
C PRO A 44 -9.24 10.45 4.66
N ALA A 45 -10.53 10.19 4.43
CA ALA A 45 -11.48 11.25 4.17
C ALA A 45 -11.50 12.24 5.35
N ASP A 46 -11.72 13.52 5.05
CA ASP A 46 -11.85 14.60 6.04
C ASP A 46 -10.59 14.86 6.91
N ALA A 47 -9.42 14.35 6.49
CA ALA A 47 -8.17 14.57 7.23
C ALA A 47 -7.67 16.03 7.22
N GLY A 48 -8.30 16.93 6.45
CA GLY A 48 -7.84 18.30 6.27
C GLY A 48 -6.42 18.36 5.72
N THR A 49 -5.62 19.35 6.13
CA THR A 49 -4.18 19.39 5.84
C THR A 49 -3.41 18.60 6.91
N ALA A 50 -3.19 17.31 6.65
CA ALA A 50 -2.56 16.37 7.58
C ALA A 50 -1.34 15.70 6.96
N SER A 51 -0.38 15.33 7.80
CA SER A 51 0.76 14.50 7.40
C SER A 51 1.38 13.72 8.56
N VAL A 52 2.01 12.60 8.23
CA VAL A 52 2.85 11.80 9.13
C VAL A 52 4.10 11.37 8.38
N THR A 53 5.26 11.48 9.03
CA THR A 53 6.51 10.89 8.54
C THR A 53 6.74 9.57 9.26
N LEU A 54 6.92 8.50 8.49
CA LEU A 54 7.27 7.18 9.01
C LEU A 54 8.74 6.89 8.73
N SER A 55 9.46 6.36 9.72
CA SER A 55 10.78 5.74 9.57
C SER A 55 10.67 4.22 9.50
N PHE A 56 11.39 3.59 8.58
CA PHE A 56 11.37 2.15 8.36
C PHE A 56 12.63 1.66 7.64
N SER A 57 12.85 0.35 7.63
CA SER A 57 13.97 -0.30 6.95
C SER A 57 13.50 -1.47 6.12
N PHE A 58 14.17 -1.76 5.02
CA PHE A 58 13.88 -2.92 4.17
C PHE A 58 14.90 -4.03 4.34
N LYS A 59 14.45 -5.26 4.12
CA LYS A 59 15.31 -6.40 3.75
C LYS A 59 15.60 -6.35 2.25
N ARG A 60 16.51 -7.22 1.80
CA ARG A 60 16.81 -7.38 0.36
C ARG A 60 15.63 -7.89 -0.47
N ASP A 61 14.69 -8.59 0.16
CA ASP A 61 13.49 -9.14 -0.49
C ASP A 61 12.33 -8.12 -0.62
N GLY A 62 12.58 -6.86 -0.25
CA GLY A 62 11.56 -5.81 -0.31
C GLY A 62 10.53 -5.82 0.81
N SER A 63 10.63 -6.73 1.78
CA SER A 63 9.84 -6.69 3.02
C SER A 63 10.47 -5.77 4.07
N LEU A 64 9.70 -5.41 5.10
CA LEU A 64 10.18 -4.57 6.19
C LEU A 64 11.06 -5.32 7.21
N ILE A 65 11.99 -4.57 7.79
CA ILE A 65 12.66 -4.91 9.03
C ILE A 65 11.91 -4.23 10.18
N GLY A 66 11.08 -5.00 10.88
CA GLY A 66 10.29 -4.50 12.01
C GLY A 66 9.14 -3.57 11.60
N PRO A 67 8.39 -3.05 12.59
CA PRO A 67 7.26 -2.16 12.34
C PRO A 67 7.74 -0.73 11.99
N PRO A 68 7.09 -0.04 11.04
CA PRO A 68 7.31 1.39 10.80
C PRO A 68 7.05 2.21 12.07
N ARG A 69 7.79 3.30 12.25
CA ARG A 69 7.65 4.20 13.41
C ARG A 69 7.36 5.63 12.97
N PRO A 70 6.36 6.31 13.54
CA PRO A 70 6.15 7.73 13.27
C PRO A 70 7.27 8.57 13.89
N THR A 71 7.85 9.48 13.10
CA THR A 71 8.89 10.42 13.54
C THR A 71 8.41 11.88 13.54
N ALA A 72 7.37 12.20 12.78
CA ALA A 72 6.70 13.49 12.80
C ALA A 72 5.20 13.32 12.53
N ILE A 73 4.35 13.99 13.29
CA ILE A 73 2.88 13.95 13.13
C ILE A 73 2.36 15.37 13.11
N LYS A 74 1.71 15.76 12.01
CA LYS A 74 0.99 17.02 11.86
C LYS A 74 -0.43 16.69 11.40
N VAL A 75 -1.33 16.52 12.36
CA VAL A 75 -2.74 16.19 12.11
C VAL A 75 -3.56 17.05 13.07
N ASP A 76 -4.53 17.78 12.53
CA ASP A 76 -5.45 18.56 13.32
C ASP A 76 -6.44 17.64 14.05
N GLY A 77 -6.85 18.02 15.26
CA GLY A 77 -7.78 17.24 16.08
C GLY A 77 -7.13 16.52 17.27
N ASP A 78 -7.90 15.61 17.86
CA ASP A 78 -7.57 14.93 19.10
C ASP A 78 -6.58 13.76 18.93
N ALA A 79 -6.22 13.11 20.03
CA ALA A 79 -5.31 11.97 20.02
C ALA A 79 -5.83 10.80 19.16
N LYS A 80 -7.16 10.65 19.06
CA LYS A 80 -7.80 9.60 18.25
C LYS A 80 -7.62 9.88 16.77
N ALA A 81 -7.83 11.13 16.33
CA ALA A 81 -7.60 11.56 14.95
C ALA A 81 -6.13 11.35 14.54
N LYS A 82 -5.19 11.76 15.39
CA LYS A 82 -3.74 11.55 15.19
C LYS A 82 -3.41 10.06 15.04
N LYS A 83 -3.92 9.22 15.95
CA LYS A 83 -3.70 7.78 15.91
C LYS A 83 -4.28 7.16 14.64
N SER A 84 -5.50 7.53 14.26
CA SER A 84 -6.15 6.99 13.06
C SER A 84 -5.36 7.31 11.78
N PHE A 85 -4.80 8.51 11.68
CA PHE A 85 -4.00 8.90 10.52
C PHE A 85 -2.66 8.14 10.46
N VAL A 86 -1.99 7.96 11.62
CA VAL A 86 -0.76 7.16 11.73
C VAL A 86 -1.02 5.70 11.37
N ASP A 87 -2.12 5.12 11.87
CA ASP A 87 -2.51 3.74 11.60
C ASP A 87 -2.80 3.55 10.11
N ALA A 88 -3.49 4.52 9.47
CA ALA A 88 -3.75 4.49 8.03
C ALA A 88 -2.45 4.52 7.22
N ALA A 89 -1.51 5.42 7.53
CA ALA A 89 -0.23 5.51 6.82
C ALA A 89 0.61 4.24 7.03
N THR A 90 0.60 3.68 8.24
CA THR A 90 1.29 2.42 8.55
C THR A 90 0.69 1.26 7.75
N ALA A 91 -0.63 1.17 7.68
CA ALA A 91 -1.33 0.16 6.90
C ALA A 91 -1.05 0.31 5.40
N ALA A 92 -1.04 1.53 4.86
CA ALA A 92 -0.72 1.77 3.46
C ALA A 92 0.69 1.29 3.11
N LEU A 93 1.69 1.62 3.95
CA LEU A 93 3.05 1.12 3.77
C LEU A 93 3.10 -0.42 3.84
N GLN A 94 2.44 -1.03 4.84
CA GLN A 94 2.45 -2.48 5.01
C GLN A 94 1.77 -3.24 3.86
N ASN A 95 0.67 -2.71 3.35
CA ASN A 95 -0.08 -3.30 2.23
C ASN A 95 0.62 -3.11 0.89
N CYS A 96 1.56 -2.17 0.78
CA CYS A 96 2.33 -1.92 -0.44
C CYS A 96 3.47 -2.93 -0.65
N LEU A 97 3.68 -3.85 0.30
CA LEU A 97 4.84 -4.72 0.35
C LEU A 97 4.49 -6.18 0.03
N PRO A 98 5.46 -6.99 -0.42
CA PRO A 98 6.86 -6.63 -0.68
C PRO A 98 7.05 -5.83 -1.97
N LEU A 99 8.06 -4.96 -2.01
CA LEU A 99 8.48 -4.27 -3.23
C LEU A 99 9.52 -5.08 -4.01
N THR A 100 9.41 -5.12 -5.33
CA THR A 100 10.41 -5.79 -6.18
C THR A 100 11.58 -4.85 -6.46
N PHE A 101 12.73 -5.08 -5.82
CA PHE A 101 13.94 -4.29 -6.07
C PHE A 101 14.84 -4.95 -7.13
N SER A 102 15.50 -4.10 -7.94
CA SER A 102 16.58 -4.59 -8.80
C SER A 102 17.73 -5.16 -7.99
N PRO A 103 18.53 -6.10 -8.53
CA PRO A 103 19.67 -6.66 -7.82
C PRO A 103 20.64 -5.59 -7.30
N LYS A 104 20.83 -4.51 -8.06
CA LYS A 104 21.67 -3.38 -7.67
C LYS A 104 21.07 -2.58 -6.52
N LEU A 105 19.77 -2.28 -6.58
CA LEU A 105 19.10 -1.55 -5.51
C LEU A 105 19.04 -2.38 -4.22
N ALA A 106 18.71 -3.68 -4.32
CA ALA A 106 18.64 -4.61 -3.20
C ALA A 106 19.93 -4.67 -2.37
N GLN A 107 21.09 -4.53 -3.00
CA GLN A 107 22.39 -4.48 -2.31
C GLN A 107 22.56 -3.22 -1.45
N GLY A 108 22.02 -2.08 -1.90
CA GLY A 108 22.16 -0.79 -1.25
C GLY A 108 21.06 -0.45 -0.23
N VAL A 109 19.91 -1.11 -0.26
CA VAL A 109 18.77 -0.77 0.63
C VAL A 109 18.78 -1.51 1.96
N ALA A 110 19.30 -2.73 2.01
CA ALA A 110 19.16 -3.59 3.18
C ALA A 110 19.86 -3.01 4.42
N GLY A 111 19.10 -2.86 5.51
CA GLY A 111 19.61 -2.37 6.79
C GLY A 111 19.70 -0.85 6.93
N ASN A 112 19.36 -0.08 5.89
CA ASN A 112 19.29 1.37 5.99
C ASN A 112 17.95 1.83 6.56
N VAL A 113 17.95 2.94 7.31
CA VAL A 113 16.74 3.60 7.79
C VAL A 113 16.32 4.65 6.79
N PHE A 114 15.09 4.52 6.29
CA PHE A 114 14.46 5.47 5.38
C PHE A 114 13.32 6.19 6.09
N THR A 115 12.99 7.38 5.59
CA THR A 115 11.82 8.12 6.04
C THR A 115 10.97 8.55 4.85
N LEU A 116 9.66 8.39 4.95
CA LEU A 116 8.72 8.88 3.95
C LEU A 116 7.56 9.59 4.63
N GLN A 117 7.18 10.76 4.08
CA GLN A 117 6.03 11.51 4.53
C GLN A 117 4.79 11.10 3.73
N PHE A 118 3.74 10.74 4.46
CA PHE A 118 2.38 10.53 3.96
C PHE A 118 1.57 11.78 4.29
N ALA A 119 1.01 12.43 3.28
CA ALA A 119 0.25 13.67 3.44
C ALA A 119 -1.11 13.55 2.76
N SER A 120 -2.13 14.21 3.32
CA SER A 120 -3.37 14.45 2.60
C SER A 120 -3.17 15.61 1.59
N PRO A 121 -3.92 15.61 0.48
CA PRO A 121 -4.01 16.75 -0.43
C PRO A 121 -4.33 18.04 0.34
N LYS A 122 -3.80 19.15 -0.15
CA LYS A 122 -4.13 20.49 0.36
C LYS A 122 -5.55 20.89 -0.04
#